data_AF-A0AAD3E3Q5-F1
#
_entry.id   AF-A0AAD3E3Q5-F1
#
_cell.length_a   1.000
_cell.length_b   1.000
_cell.length_c   1.000
_cell.angle_alpha   90.00
_cell.angle_beta   90.00
_cell.angle_gamma   90.00
#
_symmetry.space_group_name_H-M   'P 1'
#
loop_
_entity.id
_entity.type
_entity.pdbx_description
1 polymer ?
#
loop_
_entity_poly.entity_id
_entity_poly.type
_entity_poly.pdbx_seq_one_letter_code
_entity_poly.pdbx_strand_id
1 'polypeptide(L)'
;MALAQGPVPFDESGIIDELLLALVGIHGDLFVDTNDREEKDEDNWQLPGPSECSVHISPELTWIGESDRQVLSDLLRLGFHFKAVSTFVDWEHAPWEPHPRHGRRPPSVYRRALASGLTELLDDYRIAVLQLQRELRQQQAPALPTICHRMWEYTDVLFSLHSLVWSQDAVSLAPTFSAADLINRLHADSRCCGVPAVRQALGRLLWHCNQVLMQQLAAWMMHGMLQDPHREFFIQPRAAPPPPPPPAAAGASTAAATGAGVAASTAAGAHQQQHQQQQVPHREDEGGGAAEAAAAAAASAAAAASSSGRADDDAAYREWHG
;
A
#
# COMPACT_ATOMS: atom_id res chain seq x y z
N MET A 1 -6.81 58.38 29.37
CA MET A 1 -7.59 58.30 28.12
C MET A 1 -6.89 57.26 27.25
N ALA A 2 -7.08 55.98 27.57
CA ALA A 2 -6.51 54.87 26.84
C ALA A 2 -7.45 54.54 25.68
N LEU A 3 -6.96 54.70 24.45
CA LEU A 3 -7.70 54.34 23.25
C LEU A 3 -7.86 52.83 23.24
N ALA A 4 -9.09 52.38 23.41
CA ALA A 4 -9.50 51.02 23.07
C ALA A 4 -9.14 50.81 21.59
N GLN A 5 -8.09 50.03 21.35
CA GLN A 5 -7.85 49.48 20.02
C GLN A 5 -9.04 48.56 19.76
N GLY A 6 -9.91 48.97 18.83
CA GLY A 6 -10.97 48.10 18.34
C GLY A 6 -10.36 46.82 17.78
N PRO A 7 -11.11 45.70 17.77
CA PRO A 7 -10.62 44.46 17.19
C PRO A 7 -10.19 44.75 15.75
N VAL A 8 -8.94 44.42 15.45
CA VAL A 8 -8.37 44.49 14.11
C VAL A 8 -9.32 43.69 13.20
N PRO A 9 -9.80 44.26 12.07
CA PRO A 9 -10.68 43.52 11.18
C PRO A 9 -9.99 42.21 10.78
N PHE A 10 -10.69 41.11 11.04
CA PHE A 10 -10.28 39.75 10.73
C PHE A 10 -9.83 39.70 9.27
N ASP A 11 -8.55 39.46 9.02
CA ASP A 11 -8.08 39.21 7.65
C ASP A 11 -8.37 37.74 7.32
N GLU A 12 -9.66 37.48 7.03
CA GLU A 12 -10.15 36.12 6.74
C GLU A 12 -9.41 35.57 5.52
N SER A 13 -8.98 36.48 4.65
CA SER A 13 -8.42 36.12 3.35
C SER A 13 -7.07 35.42 3.49
N GLY A 14 -6.19 35.90 4.39
CA GLY A 14 -4.87 35.31 4.59
C GLY A 14 -4.93 33.88 5.16
N ILE A 15 -5.79 33.63 6.15
CA ILE A 15 -5.92 32.30 6.75
C ILE A 15 -6.55 31.30 5.77
N ILE A 16 -7.48 31.73 4.92
CA ILE A 16 -8.12 30.87 3.94
C ILE A 16 -7.15 30.49 2.82
N ASP A 17 -6.33 31.43 2.33
CA ASP A 17 -5.31 31.11 1.33
C ASP A 17 -4.26 30.14 1.89
N GLU A 18 -3.81 30.33 3.14
CA GLU A 18 -2.94 29.35 3.81
C GLU A 18 -3.61 27.99 4.04
N LEU A 19 -4.92 27.96 4.32
CA LEU A 19 -5.66 26.72 4.50
C LEU A 19 -5.77 25.95 3.18
N LEU A 20 -6.08 26.63 2.07
CA LEU A 20 -6.10 26.02 0.75
C LEU A 20 -4.73 25.47 0.36
N LEU A 21 -3.66 26.16 0.75
CA LEU A 21 -2.30 25.70 0.55
C LEU A 21 -1.98 24.45 1.39
N ALA A 22 -2.42 24.43 2.66
CA ALA A 22 -2.30 23.29 3.56
C ALA A 22 -3.09 22.06 3.08
N LEU A 23 -4.24 22.26 2.43
CA LEU A 23 -5.02 21.19 1.81
C LEU A 23 -4.26 20.48 0.66
N VAL A 24 -3.34 21.19 0.00
CA VAL A 24 -2.44 20.62 -1.03
C VAL A 24 -1.12 20.14 -0.40
N GLY A 25 -1.03 20.09 0.94
CA GLY A 25 0.15 19.58 1.66
C GLY A 25 1.31 20.57 1.75
N ILE A 26 1.11 21.84 1.39
CA ILE A 26 2.11 22.89 1.57
C ILE A 26 1.79 23.64 2.86
N HIS A 27 2.66 23.49 3.85
CA HIS A 27 2.48 24.03 5.19
C HIS A 27 3.20 25.37 5.32
N GLY A 28 2.64 26.27 6.14
CA GLY A 28 3.12 27.63 6.33
C GLY A 28 3.41 27.94 7.80
N ASP A 29 3.24 29.20 8.19
CA ASP A 29 3.46 29.65 9.56
C ASP A 29 2.22 29.44 10.45
N LEU A 30 1.01 29.51 9.87
CA LEU A 30 -0.24 29.27 10.63
C LEU A 30 -0.54 27.78 10.80
N PHE A 31 -0.26 26.98 9.76
CA PHE A 31 -0.44 25.53 9.75
C PHE A 31 0.92 24.85 9.61
N VAL A 32 1.37 24.22 10.70
CA VAL A 32 2.73 23.68 10.81
C VAL A 32 2.67 22.15 10.77
N ASP A 33 3.54 21.55 9.96
CA ASP A 33 3.81 20.11 10.01
C ASP A 33 5.05 19.84 10.84
N THR A 34 4.91 19.04 11.90
CA THR A 34 6.07 18.60 12.72
C THR A 34 7.06 17.78 11.92
N ASN A 35 6.60 17.01 10.94
CA ASN A 35 7.45 16.13 10.14
C ASN A 35 8.30 16.88 9.11
N ASP A 36 8.04 18.17 8.86
CA ASP A 36 8.86 19.02 7.97
C ASP A 36 10.04 19.66 8.71
N ARG A 37 10.01 19.69 10.05
CA ARG A 37 11.07 20.30 10.87
C ARG A 37 12.22 19.36 11.20
N GLU A 38 11.98 18.05 11.19
CA GLU A 38 13.01 17.06 11.44
C GLU A 38 13.86 16.90 10.17
N GLU A 39 15.17 17.16 10.27
CA GLU A 39 16.13 16.80 9.21
C GLU A 39 16.00 15.29 8.97
N LYS A 40 15.33 14.92 7.88
CA LYS A 40 15.06 13.53 7.56
C LYS A 40 16.39 12.85 7.23
N ASP A 41 16.78 11.86 8.03
CA ASP A 41 17.67 10.81 7.55
C ASP A 41 16.98 10.16 6.35
N GLU A 42 17.35 10.59 5.14
CA GLU A 42 16.70 10.20 3.89
C GLU A 42 16.66 8.67 3.69
N ASP A 43 17.55 7.97 4.39
CA ASP A 43 17.72 6.51 4.36
C ASP A 43 16.71 5.74 5.25
N ASN A 44 15.98 6.40 6.16
CA ASN A 44 15.08 5.73 7.11
C ASN A 44 13.68 6.34 7.21
N TRP A 45 13.33 7.30 6.34
CA TRP A 45 11.98 7.87 6.36
C TRP A 45 10.96 6.81 5.91
N GLN A 46 10.01 6.53 6.79
CA GLN A 46 8.80 5.78 6.49
C GLN A 46 7.69 6.80 6.23
N LEU A 47 6.69 6.41 5.43
CA LEU A 47 5.45 7.19 5.39
C LEU A 47 4.97 7.42 6.85
N PRO A 48 4.21 8.47 7.17
CA PRO A 48 3.49 8.58 8.44
C PRO A 48 2.13 7.86 8.39
N GLY A 49 1.70 7.26 9.50
CA GLY A 49 0.52 6.39 9.53
C GLY A 49 -0.78 7.16 9.25
N PRO A 50 -1.85 6.50 8.74
CA PRO A 50 -3.14 7.16 8.51
C PRO A 50 -3.81 7.66 9.79
N SER A 51 -3.40 7.17 10.95
CA SER A 51 -3.90 7.58 12.27
C SER A 51 -3.13 8.77 12.87
N GLU A 52 -1.95 9.07 12.34
CA GLU A 52 -0.98 9.99 12.95
C GLU A 52 -0.97 11.30 12.16
N CYS A 53 -1.81 12.26 12.51
CA CYS A 53 -1.79 13.58 11.88
C CYS A 53 -0.68 14.43 12.52
N SER A 54 0.41 14.65 11.78
CA SER A 54 1.56 15.47 12.21
C SER A 54 1.34 16.98 12.03
N VAL A 55 0.25 17.36 11.36
CA VAL A 55 -0.11 18.74 11.06
C VAL A 55 -1.00 19.33 12.14
N HIS A 56 -0.69 20.55 12.58
CA HIS A 56 -1.46 21.24 13.60
C HIS A 56 -1.46 22.76 13.41
N ILE A 57 -2.48 23.39 13.99
CA ILE A 57 -2.65 24.84 14.01
C ILE A 57 -1.68 25.44 15.03
N SER A 58 -0.95 26.46 14.60
CA SER A 58 0.01 27.18 15.43
C SER A 58 -0.62 27.60 16.77
N PRO A 59 0.07 27.41 17.91
CA PRO A 59 -0.42 27.82 19.23
C PRO A 59 -0.54 29.34 19.37
N GLU A 60 0.12 30.11 18.50
CA GLU A 60 0.06 31.57 18.44
C GLU A 60 -1.31 32.09 17.96
N LEU A 61 -2.13 31.22 17.34
CA LEU A 61 -3.51 31.55 16.96
C LEU A 61 -4.48 31.28 18.11
N THR A 62 -4.56 32.24 19.04
CA THR A 62 -5.50 32.21 20.17
C THR A 62 -6.85 32.86 19.87
N TRP A 63 -7.01 33.48 18.69
CA TRP A 63 -8.18 34.27 18.32
C TRP A 63 -9.27 33.48 17.58
N ILE A 64 -8.99 32.25 17.19
CA ILE A 64 -9.97 31.34 16.56
C ILE A 64 -10.80 30.65 17.65
N GLY A 65 -12.11 30.60 17.48
CA GLY A 65 -13.00 29.86 18.38
C GLY A 65 -12.75 28.36 18.35
N GLU A 66 -12.96 27.67 19.47
CA GLU A 66 -12.70 26.22 19.58
C GLU A 66 -13.45 25.38 18.54
N SER A 67 -14.68 25.78 18.17
CA SER A 67 -15.46 25.13 17.12
C SER A 67 -14.77 25.21 15.76
N ASP A 68 -14.28 26.39 15.39
CA ASP A 68 -13.65 26.63 14.10
C ASP A 68 -12.26 25.98 14.07
N ARG A 69 -11.59 25.94 15.22
CA ARG A 69 -10.32 25.23 15.40
C ARG A 69 -10.46 23.73 15.16
N GLN A 70 -11.56 23.12 15.64
CA GLN A 70 -11.85 21.71 15.38
C GLN A 70 -12.09 21.45 13.89
N VAL A 71 -12.89 22.29 13.24
CA VAL A 71 -13.16 22.18 11.80
C VAL A 71 -11.87 22.31 10.97
N LEU A 72 -11.04 23.29 11.30
CA LEU A 72 -9.73 23.46 10.68
C LEU A 72 -8.83 22.25 10.91
N SER A 73 -8.80 21.70 12.13
CA SER A 73 -8.05 20.47 12.44
C SER A 73 -8.51 19.29 11.56
N ASP A 74 -9.81 19.13 11.35
CA ASP A 74 -10.36 18.06 10.52
C ASP A 74 -10.00 18.26 9.03
N LEU A 75 -10.01 19.50 8.55
CA LEU A 75 -9.53 19.85 7.20
C LEU A 75 -8.02 19.63 7.03
N LEU A 76 -7.21 19.89 8.06
CA LEU A 76 -5.77 19.63 8.00
C LEU A 76 -5.45 18.14 7.91
N ARG A 77 -6.27 17.27 8.53
CA ARG A 77 -6.14 15.81 8.36
C ARG A 77 -6.32 15.40 6.90
N LEU A 78 -7.22 16.08 6.18
CA LEU A 78 -7.40 15.86 4.74
C LEU A 78 -6.13 16.22 3.96
N GLY A 79 -5.58 17.41 4.22
CA GLY A 79 -4.33 17.87 3.60
C GLY A 79 -3.14 16.96 3.93
N PHE A 80 -3.10 16.42 5.15
CA PHE A 80 -2.11 15.43 5.57
C PHE A 80 -2.22 14.13 4.75
N HIS A 81 -3.42 13.58 4.56
CA HIS A 81 -3.62 12.40 3.71
C HIS A 81 -3.22 12.66 2.27
N PHE A 82 -3.58 13.83 1.72
CA PHE A 82 -3.13 14.26 0.39
C PHE A 82 -1.60 14.29 0.30
N LYS A 83 -0.93 14.94 1.25
CA LYS A 83 0.54 15.05 1.29
C LYS A 83 1.21 13.68 1.35
N ALA A 84 0.72 12.78 2.20
CA ALA A 84 1.28 11.44 2.34
C ALA A 84 1.19 10.65 1.02
N VAL A 85 0.01 10.66 0.37
CA VAL A 85 -0.18 9.98 -0.92
C VAL A 85 0.67 10.64 -2.01
N SER A 86 0.74 11.98 -2.08
CA SER A 86 1.58 12.69 -3.06
C SER A 86 3.07 12.36 -2.86
N THR A 87 3.53 12.29 -1.62
CA THR A 87 4.93 11.94 -1.31
C THR A 87 5.28 10.55 -1.82
N PHE A 88 4.37 9.58 -1.64
CA PHE A 88 4.56 8.23 -2.18
C PHE A 88 4.60 8.21 -3.71
N VAL A 89 3.71 8.97 -4.36
CA VAL A 89 3.67 9.08 -5.83
C VAL A 89 4.99 9.66 -6.36
N ASP A 90 5.49 10.74 -5.75
CA ASP A 90 6.73 11.40 -6.16
C ASP A 90 7.92 10.44 -6.07
N TRP A 91 7.92 9.55 -5.07
CA TRP A 91 8.97 8.55 -4.90
C TRP A 91 8.94 7.43 -5.93
N GLU A 92 7.77 6.89 -6.27
CA GLU A 92 7.65 5.81 -7.26
C GLU A 92 7.88 6.33 -8.70
N HIS A 93 7.66 7.63 -8.93
CA HIS A 93 7.99 8.32 -10.17
C HIS A 93 9.44 8.81 -10.26
N ALA A 94 10.18 8.87 -9.15
CA ALA A 94 11.58 9.28 -9.16
C ALA A 94 12.40 8.37 -10.12
N PRO A 95 13.36 8.96 -10.87
CA PRO A 95 14.24 8.19 -11.74
C PRO A 95 15.02 7.15 -10.94
N TRP A 96 15.25 6.00 -11.56
CA TRP A 96 15.89 4.81 -11.00
C TRP A 96 17.41 4.98 -10.75
N GLU A 97 17.88 6.22 -10.73
CA GLU A 97 19.23 6.59 -10.36
C GLU A 97 19.49 6.25 -8.88
N PRO A 98 20.75 6.19 -8.43
CA PRO A 98 21.08 5.91 -7.03
C PRO A 98 20.66 7.10 -6.15
N HIS A 99 19.36 7.27 -5.98
CA HIS A 99 18.78 8.11 -4.97
C HIS A 99 18.87 7.35 -3.64
N PRO A 100 19.31 7.99 -2.54
CA PRO A 100 19.45 7.35 -1.23
C PRO A 100 18.18 6.57 -0.82
N ARG A 101 17.01 7.07 -1.25
CA ARG A 101 15.68 6.49 -1.01
C ARG A 101 15.37 5.19 -1.77
N HIS A 102 15.99 4.95 -2.93
CA HIS A 102 15.83 3.70 -3.70
C HIS A 102 16.69 2.55 -3.17
N GLY A 103 17.69 2.84 -2.32
CA GLY A 103 18.58 1.80 -1.77
C GLY A 103 17.85 0.73 -0.95
N ARG A 104 16.67 1.03 -0.41
CA ARG A 104 15.86 0.09 0.38
C ARG A 104 14.74 -0.60 -0.40
N ARG A 105 14.33 -0.09 -1.56
CA ARG A 105 13.14 -0.59 -2.26
C ARG A 105 13.52 -1.06 -3.64
N PRO A 106 13.32 -2.35 -3.97
CA PRO A 106 13.47 -2.77 -5.34
C PRO A 106 12.47 -1.96 -6.17
N PRO A 107 12.82 -1.52 -7.37
CA PRO A 107 11.84 -0.86 -8.23
C PRO A 107 10.79 -1.87 -8.72
N SER A 108 9.59 -1.38 -9.03
CA SER A 108 8.47 -2.23 -9.48
C SER A 108 7.71 -1.57 -10.64
N VAL A 109 7.18 -2.39 -11.55
CA VAL A 109 6.34 -1.86 -12.63
C VAL A 109 4.92 -1.61 -12.11
N TYR A 110 4.43 -2.49 -11.23
CA TYR A 110 3.07 -2.40 -10.70
C TYR A 110 2.87 -1.27 -9.69
N ARG A 111 3.85 -0.94 -8.83
CA ARG A 111 3.70 0.27 -7.97
C ARG A 111 3.81 1.54 -8.76
N ARG A 112 4.58 1.57 -9.86
CA ARG A 112 4.56 2.73 -10.76
C ARG A 112 3.21 2.90 -11.44
N ALA A 113 2.60 1.82 -11.93
CA ALA A 113 1.24 1.86 -12.46
C ALA A 113 0.23 2.33 -11.40
N LEU A 114 0.38 1.86 -10.15
CA LEU A 114 -0.42 2.34 -9.03
C LEU A 114 -0.21 3.85 -8.79
N ALA A 115 1.03 4.32 -8.79
CA ALA A 115 1.38 5.74 -8.62
C ALA A 115 0.83 6.61 -9.75
N SER A 116 0.82 6.12 -10.99
CA SER A 116 0.16 6.80 -12.11
C SER A 116 -1.35 6.95 -11.87
N GLY A 117 -2.03 5.87 -11.44
CA GLY A 117 -3.45 5.95 -11.08
C GLY A 117 -3.74 6.86 -9.89
N LEU A 118 -2.86 6.87 -8.88
CA LEU A 118 -2.96 7.80 -7.75
C LEU A 118 -2.78 9.25 -8.20
N THR A 119 -1.90 9.52 -9.17
CA THR A 119 -1.69 10.87 -9.70
C THR A 119 -2.96 11.43 -10.31
N GLU A 120 -3.66 10.64 -11.13
CA GLU A 120 -4.93 11.07 -11.73
C GLU A 120 -5.98 11.40 -10.65
N LEU A 121 -6.09 10.59 -9.61
CA LEU A 121 -7.01 10.83 -8.48
C LEU A 121 -6.63 12.07 -7.67
N LEU A 122 -5.33 12.31 -7.46
CA LEU A 122 -4.84 13.51 -6.79
C LEU A 122 -5.05 14.76 -7.66
N ASP A 123 -4.99 14.64 -8.98
CA ASP A 123 -5.26 15.74 -9.90
C ASP A 123 -6.74 16.16 -9.88
N ASP A 124 -7.67 15.19 -9.80
CA ASP A 124 -9.10 15.48 -9.58
C ASP A 124 -9.29 16.31 -8.30
N TYR A 125 -8.62 15.94 -7.21
CA TYR A 125 -8.64 16.69 -5.96
C TYR A 125 -8.03 18.09 -6.10
N ARG A 126 -6.87 18.22 -6.76
CA ARG A 126 -6.23 19.53 -7.01
C ARG A 126 -7.15 20.45 -7.81
N ILE A 127 -7.85 19.91 -8.81
CA ILE A 127 -8.84 20.67 -9.59
C ILE A 127 -9.98 21.14 -8.67
N ALA A 128 -10.48 20.29 -7.77
CA ALA A 128 -11.51 20.68 -6.80
C ALA A 128 -11.04 21.81 -5.87
N VAL A 129 -9.80 21.76 -5.35
CA VAL A 129 -9.19 22.84 -4.56
C VAL A 129 -9.13 24.15 -5.36
N LEU A 130 -8.72 24.09 -6.64
CA LEU A 130 -8.63 25.27 -7.50
C LEU A 130 -10.01 25.89 -7.79
N GLN A 131 -11.03 25.05 -8.00
CA GLN A 131 -12.41 25.51 -8.18
C GLN A 131 -12.92 26.20 -6.91
N LEU A 132 -12.63 25.62 -5.74
CA LEU A 132 -12.94 26.19 -4.44
C LEU A 132 -12.25 27.55 -4.23
N GLN A 133 -10.95 27.66 -4.55
CA GLN A 133 -10.24 28.95 -4.48
C GLN A 133 -10.90 30.02 -5.37
N ARG A 134 -11.38 29.63 -6.55
CA ARG A 134 -12.09 30.53 -7.46
C ARG A 134 -13.45 30.96 -6.90
N GLU A 135 -14.20 30.03 -6.31
CA GLU A 135 -15.50 30.28 -5.67
C GLU A 135 -15.36 31.25 -4.48
N LEU A 136 -14.35 31.04 -3.64
CA LEU A 136 -14.04 31.88 -2.47
C LEU A 136 -13.63 33.30 -2.88
N ARG A 137 -12.80 33.44 -3.92
CA ARG A 137 -12.41 34.76 -4.46
C ARG A 137 -13.58 35.56 -5.02
N GLN A 138 -14.65 34.89 -5.48
CA GLN A 138 -15.85 35.56 -6.00
C GLN A 138 -16.81 36.02 -4.89
N GLN A 139 -16.48 35.79 -3.61
CA GLN A 139 -17.25 36.21 -2.42
C GLN A 139 -18.73 35.79 -2.45
N GLN A 140 -19.03 34.63 -3.04
CA GLN A 140 -20.43 34.18 -3.20
C GLN A 140 -20.99 33.47 -1.96
N ALA A 141 -20.14 33.08 -1.00
CA ALA A 141 -20.53 32.25 0.14
C ALA A 141 -19.56 32.42 1.33
N PRO A 142 -19.99 32.09 2.56
CA PRO A 142 -19.08 32.01 3.72
C PRO A 142 -17.98 30.96 3.46
N ALA A 143 -16.73 31.29 3.81
CA ALA A 143 -15.58 30.52 3.37
C ALA A 143 -15.53 29.09 3.93
N LEU A 144 -15.45 28.93 5.26
CA LEU A 144 -15.28 27.62 5.90
C LEU A 144 -16.39 26.60 5.60
N PRO A 145 -17.69 26.94 5.65
CA PRO A 145 -18.75 25.98 5.33
C PRO A 145 -18.69 25.50 3.87
N THR A 146 -18.31 26.39 2.95
CA THR A 146 -18.14 26.07 1.53
C THR A 146 -17.00 25.07 1.34
N ILE A 147 -15.86 25.31 2.00
CA ILE A 147 -14.70 24.40 1.99
C ILE A 147 -15.10 23.03 2.55
N CYS A 148 -15.75 22.98 3.72
CA CYS A 148 -16.17 21.72 4.35
C CYS A 148 -17.10 20.92 3.44
N HIS A 149 -18.08 21.59 2.83
CA HIS A 149 -19.03 20.93 1.94
C HIS A 149 -18.37 20.37 0.68
N ARG A 150 -17.48 21.14 0.05
CA ARG A 150 -16.77 20.71 -1.18
C ARG A 150 -15.75 19.61 -0.90
N MET A 151 -15.08 19.65 0.25
CA MET A 151 -14.03 18.69 0.59
C MET A 151 -14.54 17.40 1.23
N TRP A 152 -15.79 17.40 1.72
CA TRP A 152 -16.41 16.25 2.38
C TRP A 152 -16.22 14.94 1.60
N GLU A 153 -16.48 14.94 0.29
CA GLU A 153 -16.42 13.72 -0.54
C GLU A 153 -15.02 13.10 -0.62
N TYR A 154 -13.98 13.91 -0.45
CA TYR A 154 -12.59 13.46 -0.50
C TYR A 154 -12.09 12.93 0.83
N THR A 155 -12.82 13.14 1.93
CA THR A 155 -12.41 12.71 3.27
C THR A 155 -12.22 11.19 3.33
N ASP A 156 -13.24 10.45 2.92
CA ASP A 156 -13.19 8.98 2.92
C ASP A 156 -12.26 8.44 1.83
N VAL A 157 -12.23 9.10 0.67
CA VAL A 157 -11.40 8.69 -0.47
C VAL A 157 -9.92 8.83 -0.13
N LEU A 158 -9.47 10.01 0.28
CA LEU A 158 -8.05 10.25 0.59
C LEU A 158 -7.60 9.41 1.78
N PHE A 159 -8.43 9.21 2.81
CA PHE A 159 -8.10 8.30 3.91
C PHE A 159 -7.89 6.86 3.41
N SER A 160 -8.80 6.36 2.58
CA SER A 160 -8.72 5.00 2.02
C SER A 160 -7.48 4.82 1.14
N LEU A 161 -7.17 5.83 0.31
CA LEU A 161 -5.96 5.86 -0.52
C LEU A 161 -4.69 5.88 0.34
N HIS A 162 -4.67 6.68 1.40
CA HIS A 162 -3.54 6.74 2.31
C HIS A 162 -3.33 5.40 3.03
N SER A 163 -4.39 4.76 3.53
CA SER A 163 -4.31 3.43 4.15
C SER A 163 -3.79 2.37 3.18
N LEU A 164 -4.20 2.43 1.91
CA LEU A 164 -3.69 1.54 0.87
C LEU A 164 -2.19 1.76 0.65
N VAL A 165 -1.77 3.01 0.44
CA VAL A 165 -0.36 3.38 0.22
C VAL A 165 0.50 2.96 1.42
N TRP A 166 0.03 3.20 2.64
CA TRP A 166 0.67 2.75 3.88
C TRP A 166 0.92 1.23 3.87
N SER A 167 -0.12 0.46 3.53
CA SER A 167 -0.01 -1.00 3.46
C SER A 167 0.99 -1.46 2.40
N GLN A 168 1.11 -0.74 1.28
CA GLN A 168 2.08 -1.04 0.23
C GLN A 168 3.51 -0.65 0.65
N ASP A 169 3.65 0.45 1.40
CA ASP A 169 4.94 0.90 1.95
C ASP A 169 5.56 -0.17 2.85
N ALA A 170 4.76 -0.71 3.77
CA ALA A 170 5.16 -1.78 4.68
C ALA A 170 5.55 -3.07 3.93
N VAL A 171 4.81 -3.42 2.87
CA VAL A 171 5.08 -4.62 2.04
C VAL A 171 6.28 -4.41 1.13
N SER A 172 6.56 -3.17 0.69
CA SER A 172 7.66 -2.84 -0.20
C SER A 172 9.05 -3.03 0.42
N LEU A 173 9.13 -3.12 1.76
CA LEU A 173 10.37 -3.45 2.48
C LEU A 173 10.68 -4.95 2.45
N ALA A 174 9.73 -5.79 2.02
CA ALA A 174 9.94 -7.22 1.87
C ALA A 174 10.77 -7.52 0.61
N PRO A 175 11.65 -8.54 0.65
CA PRO A 175 12.55 -8.87 -0.46
C PRO A 175 11.84 -9.40 -1.73
N THR A 176 10.54 -9.74 -1.64
CA THR A 176 9.76 -10.27 -2.76
C THR A 176 8.39 -9.60 -2.81
N PHE A 177 8.27 -8.56 -3.63
CA PHE A 177 6.98 -7.95 -3.94
C PHE A 177 6.24 -8.79 -5.01
N SER A 178 4.99 -9.15 -4.74
CA SER A 178 4.13 -9.92 -5.65
C SER A 178 3.04 -9.03 -6.21
N ALA A 179 2.98 -8.89 -7.53
CA ALA A 179 1.95 -8.09 -8.19
C ALA A 179 0.55 -8.67 -8.00
N ALA A 180 0.44 -10.01 -7.95
CA ALA A 180 -0.82 -10.69 -7.74
C ALA A 180 -1.43 -10.33 -6.38
N ASP A 181 -0.61 -10.18 -5.34
CA ASP A 181 -1.09 -9.82 -4.00
C ASP A 181 -1.61 -8.38 -3.95
N LEU A 182 -0.94 -7.44 -4.64
CA LEU A 182 -1.44 -6.07 -4.79
C LEU A 182 -2.80 -6.06 -5.51
N ILE A 183 -2.91 -6.73 -6.66
CA ILE A 183 -4.14 -6.75 -7.47
C ILE A 183 -5.28 -7.42 -6.70
N ASN A 184 -5.03 -8.54 -6.03
CA ASN A 184 -6.03 -9.24 -5.23
C ASN A 184 -6.52 -8.39 -4.06
N ARG A 185 -5.62 -7.65 -3.38
CA ARG A 185 -6.00 -6.72 -2.32
C ARG A 185 -6.86 -5.57 -2.86
N LEU A 186 -6.43 -4.90 -3.92
CA LEU A 186 -7.20 -3.83 -4.57
C LEU A 186 -8.60 -4.31 -4.98
N HIS A 187 -8.69 -5.52 -5.52
CA HIS A 187 -9.95 -6.12 -5.92
C HIS A 187 -10.86 -6.44 -4.73
N ALA A 188 -10.31 -7.04 -3.66
CA ALA A 188 -11.04 -7.32 -2.44
C ALA A 188 -11.53 -6.04 -1.78
N ASP A 189 -10.66 -5.04 -1.62
CA ASP A 189 -10.99 -3.76 -1.01
C ASP A 189 -12.07 -3.02 -1.82
N SER A 190 -11.95 -2.96 -3.15
CA SER A 190 -12.96 -2.35 -4.01
C SER A 190 -14.35 -3.00 -3.87
N ARG A 191 -14.40 -4.34 -3.72
CA ARG A 191 -15.67 -5.06 -3.53
C ARG A 191 -16.25 -4.92 -2.12
N CYS A 192 -15.40 -4.89 -1.11
CA CYS A 192 -15.81 -4.80 0.29
C CYS A 192 -16.19 -3.36 0.69
N CYS A 193 -15.69 -2.33 -0.01
CA CYS A 193 -16.05 -0.95 0.25
C CYS A 193 -17.53 -0.68 -0.02
N GLY A 194 -18.27 -0.21 0.99
CA GLY A 194 -19.67 0.23 0.86
C GLY A 194 -19.83 1.64 0.25
N VAL A 195 -18.80 2.47 0.30
CA VAL A 195 -18.82 3.85 -0.20
C VAL A 195 -18.53 3.87 -1.70
N PRO A 196 -19.43 4.42 -2.54
CA PRO A 196 -19.29 4.37 -4.00
C PRO A 196 -18.09 5.18 -4.51
N ALA A 197 -17.79 6.34 -3.92
CA ALA A 197 -16.65 7.17 -4.30
C ALA A 197 -15.31 6.43 -4.10
N VAL A 198 -15.15 5.76 -2.94
CA VAL A 198 -13.96 4.95 -2.63
C VAL A 198 -13.87 3.75 -3.57
N ARG A 199 -14.99 3.06 -3.82
CA ARG A 199 -15.02 1.93 -4.78
C ARG A 199 -14.58 2.36 -6.17
N GLN A 200 -15.05 3.50 -6.66
CA GLN A 200 -14.67 4.05 -7.95
C GLN A 200 -13.18 4.40 -8.00
N ALA A 201 -12.65 5.04 -6.95
CA ALA A 201 -11.23 5.36 -6.85
C ALA A 201 -10.36 4.09 -6.88
N LEU A 202 -10.67 3.09 -6.06
CA LEU A 202 -9.97 1.80 -6.05
C LEU A 202 -10.12 1.03 -7.37
N GLY A 203 -11.29 1.13 -8.02
CA GLY A 203 -11.53 0.55 -9.34
C GLY A 203 -10.63 1.17 -10.43
N ARG A 204 -10.42 2.50 -10.40
CA ARG A 204 -9.46 3.18 -11.29
C ARG A 204 -8.03 2.70 -11.03
N LEU A 205 -7.62 2.59 -9.77
CA LEU A 205 -6.29 2.05 -9.43
C LEU A 205 -6.10 0.60 -9.91
N LEU A 206 -7.12 -0.24 -9.71
CA LEU A 206 -7.12 -1.62 -10.18
C LEU A 206 -7.01 -1.69 -11.71
N TRP A 207 -7.69 -0.79 -12.43
CA TRP A 207 -7.59 -0.71 -13.88
C TRP A 207 -6.14 -0.45 -14.33
N HIS A 208 -5.45 0.52 -13.72
CA HIS A 208 -4.04 0.81 -14.03
C HIS A 208 -3.12 -0.38 -13.80
N CYS A 209 -3.25 -1.08 -12.66
CA CYS A 209 -2.47 -2.30 -12.40
C CYS A 209 -2.82 -3.43 -13.38
N ASN A 210 -4.09 -3.56 -13.76
CA ASN A 210 -4.54 -4.55 -14.74
C ASN A 210 -4.04 -4.25 -16.16
N GLN A 211 -3.83 -2.98 -16.54
CA GLN A 211 -3.22 -2.66 -17.84
C GLN A 211 -1.84 -3.31 -17.97
N VAL A 212 -0.99 -3.18 -16.94
CA VAL A 212 0.33 -3.82 -16.91
C VAL A 212 0.21 -5.34 -16.96
N LEU A 213 -0.69 -5.91 -16.16
CA LEU A 213 -0.95 -7.36 -16.15
C LEU A 213 -1.34 -7.89 -17.53
N MET A 214 -2.28 -7.22 -18.19
CA MET A 214 -2.79 -7.62 -19.50
C MET A 214 -1.73 -7.45 -20.58
N GLN A 215 -0.88 -6.44 -20.49
CA GLN A 215 0.24 -6.26 -21.41
C GLN A 215 1.29 -7.37 -21.26
N GLN A 216 1.64 -7.74 -20.03
CA GLN A 216 2.55 -8.86 -19.77
C GLN A 216 1.95 -10.20 -20.23
N LEU A 217 0.66 -10.42 -19.98
CA LEU A 217 -0.07 -11.60 -20.45
C LEU A 217 -0.10 -11.67 -21.97
N ALA A 218 -0.38 -10.57 -22.66
CA ALA A 218 -0.41 -10.53 -24.12
C ALA A 218 0.97 -10.83 -24.71
N ALA A 219 2.04 -10.24 -24.17
CA ALA A 219 3.41 -10.51 -24.60
C ALA A 219 3.79 -12.00 -24.44
N TRP A 220 3.35 -12.61 -23.33
CA TRP A 220 3.60 -14.02 -23.07
C TRP A 220 2.76 -14.94 -23.97
N MET A 221 1.44 -14.73 -24.04
CA MET A 221 0.52 -15.61 -24.80
C MET A 221 0.75 -15.52 -26.31
N MET A 222 1.04 -14.32 -26.83
CA MET A 222 1.15 -14.10 -28.29
C MET A 222 2.57 -14.32 -28.81
N HIS A 223 3.60 -14.01 -28.01
CA HIS A 223 4.98 -14.03 -28.47
C HIS A 223 5.89 -14.98 -27.67
N GLY A 224 5.39 -15.60 -26.60
CA GLY A 224 6.22 -16.43 -25.70
C GLY A 224 7.27 -15.63 -24.94
N MET A 225 7.16 -14.30 -24.88
CA MET A 225 8.13 -13.41 -24.24
C MET A 225 7.66 -13.04 -22.84
N LEU A 226 8.50 -13.27 -21.84
CA LEU A 226 8.24 -12.86 -20.46
C LEU A 226 8.93 -11.52 -20.17
N GLN A 227 8.17 -10.42 -20.25
CA GLN A 227 8.66 -9.07 -19.95
C GLN A 227 8.45 -8.72 -18.47
N ASP A 228 9.28 -9.31 -17.61
CA ASP A 228 9.22 -9.11 -16.15
C ASP A 228 10.61 -8.85 -15.55
N PRO A 229 11.09 -7.59 -15.57
CA PRO A 229 12.41 -7.23 -15.04
C PRO A 229 12.56 -7.48 -13.53
N HIS A 230 11.46 -7.45 -12.77
CA HIS A 230 11.46 -7.50 -11.31
C HIS A 230 10.94 -8.81 -10.72
N ARG A 231 10.56 -9.78 -11.55
CA ARG A 231 10.02 -11.08 -11.13
C ARG A 231 8.73 -10.95 -10.32
N GLU A 232 7.91 -9.97 -10.66
CA GLU A 232 6.65 -9.65 -9.96
C GLU A 232 5.47 -10.40 -10.54
N PHE A 233 5.61 -10.90 -11.77
CA PHE A 233 4.60 -11.66 -12.48
C PHE A 233 4.51 -13.09 -11.94
N PHE A 234 3.32 -13.66 -11.99
CA PHE A 234 3.07 -14.99 -11.42
C PHE A 234 3.68 -16.14 -12.24
N ILE A 235 4.05 -15.89 -13.50
CA ILE A 235 4.81 -16.85 -14.33
C ILE A 235 6.29 -16.49 -14.26
N GLN A 236 7.12 -17.40 -13.76
CA GLN A 236 8.56 -17.21 -13.67
C GLN A 236 9.32 -18.31 -14.43
N PRO A 237 10.49 -18.00 -15.03
CA PRO A 237 11.34 -19.01 -15.63
C PRO A 237 11.81 -19.99 -14.56
N ARG A 238 11.73 -21.29 -14.85
CA ARG A 238 12.28 -22.29 -13.93
C ARG A 238 13.79 -22.07 -13.80
N ALA A 239 14.26 -21.84 -12.58
CA ALA A 239 15.69 -21.79 -12.31
C ALA A 239 16.35 -23.08 -12.82
N ALA A 240 17.41 -22.95 -13.63
CA ALA A 240 18.17 -24.10 -14.09
C ALA A 240 18.71 -24.86 -12.87
N PRO A 241 18.58 -26.21 -12.83
CA PRO A 241 19.17 -26.98 -11.74
C PRO A 241 20.68 -26.69 -11.71
N PRO A 242 21.29 -26.56 -10.50
CA PRO A 242 22.72 -26.35 -10.39
C PRO A 242 23.45 -27.47 -11.16
N PRO A 243 24.53 -27.14 -11.89
CA PRO A 243 25.29 -28.16 -12.61
C PRO A 243 25.68 -29.28 -11.64
N PRO A 244 25.56 -30.56 -12.04
CA PRO A 244 25.94 -31.66 -11.18
C PRO A 244 27.39 -31.45 -10.71
N PRO A 245 27.72 -31.73 -9.43
CA PRO A 245 29.09 -31.65 -8.98
C PRO A 245 29.96 -32.53 -9.89
N PRO A 246 31.19 -32.09 -10.22
CA PRO A 246 32.07 -32.89 -11.06
C PRO A 246 32.20 -34.30 -10.45
N PRO A 247 32.22 -35.36 -11.27
CA PRO A 247 32.33 -36.72 -10.77
C PRO A 247 33.56 -36.79 -9.87
N ALA A 248 33.34 -37.16 -8.59
CA ALA A 248 34.40 -37.41 -7.65
C ALA A 248 35.41 -38.34 -8.35
N ALA A 249 36.64 -37.86 -8.52
CA ALA A 249 37.72 -38.62 -9.12
C ALA A 249 37.75 -39.98 -8.40
N ALA A 250 37.40 -41.04 -9.14
CA ALA A 250 37.48 -42.40 -8.66
C ALA A 250 38.93 -42.62 -8.22
N GLY A 251 39.12 -42.75 -6.91
CA GLY A 251 40.40 -43.04 -6.32
C GLY A 251 40.96 -44.30 -6.96
N ALA A 252 42.11 -44.15 -7.60
CA ALA A 252 42.95 -45.25 -8.01
C ALA A 252 43.35 -46.03 -6.75
N SER A 253 42.69 -47.16 -6.51
CA SER A 253 43.17 -48.20 -5.62
C SER A 253 43.92 -49.22 -6.47
N THR A 254 45.25 -49.14 -6.48
CA THR A 254 46.11 -50.32 -6.67
C THR A 254 47.13 -50.38 -5.54
N ALA A 255 47.08 -51.51 -4.85
CA ALA A 255 47.85 -51.88 -3.69
C ALA A 255 49.34 -52.11 -4.02
N ALA A 256 50.21 -51.80 -3.05
CA ALA A 256 51.43 -52.56 -2.79
C ALA A 256 51.89 -52.35 -1.34
N ALA A 257 51.93 -53.47 -0.60
CA ALA A 257 52.48 -53.63 0.75
C ALA A 257 54.00 -53.33 0.79
N THR A 258 54.61 -52.86 1.87
CA THR A 258 55.05 -53.64 3.04
C THR A 258 55.91 -52.73 3.94
N GLY A 259 55.93 -52.94 5.27
CA GLY A 259 57.05 -52.47 6.12
C GLY A 259 56.69 -51.90 7.50
N ALA A 260 56.58 -52.81 8.47
CA ALA A 260 56.68 -52.72 9.94
C ALA A 260 57.12 -51.41 10.64
N GLY A 261 56.53 -51.15 11.83
CA GLY A 261 57.15 -50.28 12.84
C GLY A 261 56.25 -49.81 14.02
N VAL A 262 55.98 -50.71 14.97
CA VAL A 262 55.86 -50.52 16.45
C VAL A 262 55.52 -49.12 17.01
N ALA A 263 54.41 -48.98 17.74
CA ALA A 263 54.36 -48.70 19.20
C ALA A 263 52.99 -48.15 19.70
N ALA A 264 52.45 -48.87 20.70
CA ALA A 264 51.78 -48.42 21.92
C ALA A 264 50.57 -47.44 21.91
N SER A 265 49.43 -48.01 22.37
CA SER A 265 48.56 -47.57 23.49
C SER A 265 47.87 -46.19 23.39
N THR A 266 46.59 -46.00 23.71
CA THR A 266 45.88 -46.44 24.91
C THR A 266 44.38 -46.06 24.79
N ALA A 267 43.52 -46.85 25.45
CA ALA A 267 42.24 -46.47 26.07
C ALA A 267 41.08 -46.01 25.16
N ALA A 268 40.08 -46.88 24.95
CA ALA A 268 38.88 -47.05 25.80
C ALA A 268 37.75 -46.10 25.35
N GLY A 269 36.49 -46.51 25.16
CA GLY A 269 35.82 -47.78 25.36
C GLY A 269 34.34 -47.49 25.13
N ALA A 270 33.74 -48.18 24.16
CA ALA A 270 32.32 -48.15 23.89
C ALA A 270 31.55 -49.04 24.89
N HIS A 271 30.32 -48.67 25.23
CA HIS A 271 29.13 -49.53 25.43
C HIS A 271 27.93 -48.59 25.65
N GLN A 272 26.86 -48.54 24.85
CA GLN A 272 25.96 -49.54 24.24
C GLN A 272 24.83 -50.01 25.18
N GLN A 273 23.59 -49.86 24.68
CA GLN A 273 22.33 -50.58 24.99
C GLN A 273 21.62 -50.23 26.33
N GLN A 274 20.29 -50.28 26.51
CA GLN A 274 19.15 -50.79 25.73
C GLN A 274 17.81 -50.34 26.36
N HIS A 275 16.75 -50.23 25.53
CA HIS A 275 15.34 -50.64 25.73
C HIS A 275 14.56 -50.31 27.03
N GLN A 276 13.37 -49.72 26.86
CA GLN A 276 12.12 -50.40 27.25
C GLN A 276 10.85 -49.86 26.53
N GLN A 277 10.03 -50.81 26.11
CA GLN A 277 8.66 -50.68 25.59
C GLN A 277 7.64 -50.55 26.74
N GLN A 278 6.49 -49.91 26.48
CA GLN A 278 5.14 -50.22 27.01
C GLN A 278 4.13 -49.31 26.27
N GLN A 279 3.35 -49.82 25.31
CA GLN A 279 2.02 -50.46 25.40
C GLN A 279 0.87 -49.57 25.95
N VAL A 280 -0.16 -49.47 25.08
CA VAL A 280 -1.48 -48.78 25.07
C VAL A 280 -2.40 -49.16 26.26
N PRO A 281 -3.51 -48.43 26.57
CA PRO A 281 -4.79 -48.68 25.87
C PRO A 281 -5.72 -47.45 25.63
N HIS A 282 -6.48 -47.58 24.54
CA HIS A 282 -7.85 -47.14 24.20
C HIS A 282 -8.67 -46.25 25.18
N ARG A 283 -9.33 -45.23 24.61
CA ARG A 283 -10.73 -44.88 24.91
C ARG A 283 -11.41 -44.21 23.70
N GLU A 284 -12.52 -44.80 23.28
CA GLU A 284 -13.48 -44.31 22.27
C GLU A 284 -14.31 -43.15 22.84
N ASP A 285 -14.67 -42.13 22.05
CA ASP A 285 -16.04 -41.94 21.51
C ASP A 285 -16.31 -40.55 20.88
N GLU A 286 -17.07 -40.61 19.78
CA GLU A 286 -18.09 -39.68 19.24
C GLU A 286 -17.80 -38.22 18.82
N GLY A 287 -18.24 -37.87 17.58
CA GLY A 287 -18.59 -36.49 17.24
C GLY A 287 -18.39 -35.97 15.81
N GLY A 288 -18.38 -36.81 14.76
CA GLY A 288 -18.28 -36.35 13.37
C GLY A 288 -19.63 -36.29 12.66
N GLY A 289 -20.22 -35.10 12.50
CA GLY A 289 -21.52 -35.00 11.80
C GLY A 289 -22.07 -33.60 11.48
N ALA A 290 -21.28 -32.53 11.52
CA ALA A 290 -21.81 -31.16 11.29
C ALA A 290 -21.08 -30.34 10.20
N ALA A 291 -19.94 -30.81 9.68
CA ALA A 291 -19.11 -29.99 8.79
C ALA A 291 -19.46 -30.11 7.29
N GLU A 292 -20.15 -31.18 6.87
CA GLU A 292 -20.33 -31.48 5.43
C GLU A 292 -21.63 -30.89 4.84
N ALA A 293 -22.60 -30.54 5.67
CA ALA A 293 -23.86 -29.93 5.22
C ALA A 293 -23.73 -28.41 4.94
N ALA A 294 -22.74 -27.73 5.52
CA ALA A 294 -22.54 -26.29 5.31
C ALA A 294 -21.83 -25.95 3.99
N ALA A 295 -21.01 -26.87 3.47
CA ALA A 295 -20.27 -26.66 2.22
C ALA A 295 -21.16 -26.77 0.97
N ALA A 296 -22.21 -27.60 1.01
CA ALA A 296 -23.12 -27.79 -0.12
C ALA A 296 -24.09 -26.61 -0.33
N ALA A 297 -24.45 -25.89 0.73
CA ALA A 297 -25.36 -24.74 0.66
C ALA A 297 -24.68 -23.47 0.10
N ALA A 298 -23.37 -23.31 0.29
CA ALA A 298 -22.61 -22.16 -0.23
C ALA A 298 -22.38 -22.25 -1.75
N ALA A 299 -22.28 -23.47 -2.31
CA ALA A 299 -22.04 -23.68 -3.73
C ALA A 299 -23.26 -23.38 -4.62
N SER A 300 -24.49 -23.58 -4.11
CA SER A 300 -25.72 -23.32 -4.88
C SER A 300 -26.08 -21.83 -4.94
N ALA A 301 -25.72 -21.05 -3.92
CA ALA A 301 -25.93 -19.59 -3.90
C ALA A 301 -25.01 -18.85 -4.89
N ALA A 302 -23.78 -19.33 -5.10
CA ALA A 302 -22.83 -18.73 -6.05
C ALA A 302 -23.23 -18.92 -7.53
N ALA A 303 -23.91 -20.03 -7.84
CA ALA A 303 -24.40 -20.31 -9.20
C ALA A 303 -25.60 -19.41 -9.59
N ALA A 304 -26.48 -19.08 -8.63
CA ALA A 304 -27.65 -18.22 -8.88
C ALA A 304 -27.28 -16.73 -9.05
N ALA A 305 -26.21 -16.25 -8.41
CA ALA A 305 -25.73 -14.87 -8.57
C ALA A 305 -25.05 -14.64 -9.94
N SER A 306 -24.51 -15.70 -10.55
CA SER A 306 -23.75 -15.61 -11.81
C SER A 306 -24.63 -15.40 -13.06
N SER A 307 -25.94 -15.67 -12.99
CA SER A 307 -26.85 -15.44 -14.12
C SER A 307 -27.48 -14.04 -14.12
N SER A 308 -27.45 -13.31 -13.01
CA SER A 308 -28.08 -11.98 -12.88
C SER A 308 -27.15 -10.82 -13.30
N GLY A 309 -25.82 -10.97 -13.18
CA GLY A 309 -24.87 -9.88 -13.42
C GLY A 309 -24.55 -9.61 -14.90
N ARG A 310 -24.94 -10.49 -15.82
CA ARG A 310 -24.54 -10.41 -17.24
C ARG A 310 -25.35 -9.39 -18.05
N ALA A 311 -26.46 -8.88 -17.52
CA ALA A 311 -27.30 -7.89 -18.19
C ALA A 311 -26.92 -6.44 -17.82
N ASP A 312 -26.36 -6.21 -16.63
CA ASP A 312 -26.00 -4.87 -16.15
C ASP A 312 -24.64 -4.38 -16.68
N ASP A 313 -23.68 -5.29 -16.91
CA ASP A 313 -22.37 -4.94 -17.47
C ASP A 313 -22.47 -4.41 -18.92
N ASP A 314 -23.48 -4.87 -19.67
CA ASP A 314 -23.73 -4.48 -21.06
C ASP A 314 -24.40 -3.09 -21.15
N ALA A 315 -25.02 -2.62 -20.07
CA ALA A 315 -25.57 -1.27 -19.94
C ALA A 315 -24.48 -0.26 -19.56
N ALA A 316 -23.61 -0.63 -18.61
CA ALA A 316 -22.45 0.18 -18.24
C ALA A 316 -21.48 0.39 -19.42
N TYR A 317 -21.32 -0.61 -20.30
CA TYR A 317 -20.46 -0.47 -21.48
C TYR A 317 -21.03 0.47 -22.57
N ARG A 318 -22.36 0.62 -22.67
CA ARG A 318 -23.00 1.51 -23.66
C ARG A 318 -23.01 2.97 -23.23
N GLU A 319 -23.04 3.24 -21.93
CA GLU A 319 -23.06 4.61 -21.40
C GLU A 319 -21.71 5.34 -21.56
N TRP A 320 -20.61 4.60 -21.67
CA TRP A 320 -19.27 5.17 -21.86
C TRP A 320 -18.87 5.42 -23.32
N HIS A 321 -19.60 4.87 -24.28
CA HIS A 321 -19.27 4.92 -25.70
C HIS A 321 -20.38 5.53 -26.58
N GLY A 322 -21.39 6.14 -25.96
CA GLY A 322 -22.47 6.90 -26.62
C GLY A 322 -22.26 8.40 -26.55
#